data_AF-A0A433V5A7-F1
#
_entry.id   AF-A0A433V5A7-F1
#
_cell.length_a   1.000
_cell.length_b   1.000
_cell.length_c   1.000
_cell.angle_alpha   90.00
_cell.angle_beta   90.00
_cell.angle_gamma   90.00
#
_symmetry.space_group_name_H-M   'P 1'
#
loop_
_entity.id
_entity.type
_entity.pdbx_description
1 polymer ?
#
loop_
_entity_poly.entity_id
_entity_poly.type
_entity_poly.pdbx_seq_one_letter_code
_entity_poly.pdbx_strand_id
1 'polypeptide(L)'
;MSNKFRDLLKKVGSGNHTSENLTRNEASEATKMMLLGEATPAQIGAFLIAHRIRRPTGEELAGMLDAYNELGPKLRQIESQRQVIVLGIPYDGRTRTYPISPITALLLAAAGQPVVMHGGNRLPTKYGLPLIEVWQSLGVDWTLMSFEKLLQVFEQTGIALVYTPKHFPLTNAIWEYRDQLGKRPPFATMELIWNPYDGDAHIISGFVHPPTEGMFQTALGLQGITKFTTIKGLEGSCDLARDRSAIIGLGSTVSQTASIERLIMAPRDYNFTTQDVPLTSTEQLIIDIKATLTGSNCELMQSTLWNGGFYLWRSGICEDIQAGIAKTEQLLSNGTVLKKLEEVSRAITTVCQNMFQPA
;
A
#
# COMPACT_ATOMS: atom_id res chain seq x y z
N MET A 1 0.75 -32.71 10.08
CA MET A 1 -0.62 -32.15 10.19
C MET A 1 -0.77 -31.54 11.56
N SER A 2 -1.08 -30.24 11.65
CA SER A 2 -1.21 -29.58 12.96
C SER A 2 -2.64 -29.72 13.50
N ASN A 3 -2.80 -30.40 14.64
CA ASN A 3 -4.09 -30.51 15.33
C ASN A 3 -4.58 -29.15 15.82
N LYS A 4 -3.66 -28.32 16.30
CA LYS A 4 -3.95 -26.97 16.79
C LYS A 4 -4.50 -26.07 15.69
N PHE A 5 -3.87 -26.06 14.51
CA PHE A 5 -4.38 -25.30 13.37
C PHE A 5 -5.74 -25.82 12.89
N ARG A 6 -5.98 -27.14 12.97
CA ARG A 6 -7.26 -27.74 12.63
C ARG A 6 -8.40 -27.21 13.51
N ASP A 7 -8.14 -26.91 14.77
CA ASP A 7 -9.16 -26.36 15.67
C ASP A 7 -9.49 -24.90 15.35
N LEU A 8 -8.49 -24.09 14.96
CA LEU A 8 -8.69 -22.75 14.42
C LEU A 8 -9.50 -22.78 13.10
N LEU A 9 -9.19 -23.73 12.22
CA LEU A 9 -9.93 -23.96 10.97
C LEU A 9 -11.40 -24.35 11.24
N LYS A 10 -11.67 -25.20 12.24
CA LYS A 10 -13.05 -25.57 12.60
C LYS A 10 -13.86 -24.37 13.04
N LYS A 11 -13.29 -23.46 13.84
CA LYS A 11 -14.00 -22.23 14.26
C LYS A 11 -14.42 -21.39 13.07
N VAL A 12 -13.51 -21.16 12.13
CA VAL A 12 -13.78 -20.32 10.96
C VAL A 12 -14.67 -21.03 9.92
N GLY A 13 -14.60 -22.36 9.83
CA GLY A 13 -15.20 -23.17 8.76
C GLY A 13 -16.39 -24.05 9.16
N SER A 14 -16.99 -23.88 10.34
CA SER A 14 -18.08 -24.74 10.83
C SER A 14 -19.44 -24.53 10.17
N GLY A 15 -19.62 -23.48 9.35
CA GLY A 15 -20.84 -23.19 8.58
C GLY A 15 -21.46 -21.81 8.88
N ASN A 16 -22.44 -21.39 8.07
CA ASN A 16 -22.98 -20.01 8.10
C ASN A 16 -23.53 -19.54 9.45
N HIS A 17 -24.03 -20.46 10.28
CA HIS A 17 -24.66 -20.15 11.58
C HIS A 17 -23.84 -20.58 12.79
N THR A 18 -22.74 -21.29 12.55
CA THR A 18 -21.92 -21.94 13.58
C THR A 18 -20.48 -21.45 13.54
N SER A 19 -20.09 -20.70 12.50
CA SER A 19 -18.76 -20.11 12.39
C SER A 19 -18.56 -19.03 13.44
N GLU A 20 -17.41 -19.08 14.09
CA GLU A 20 -17.01 -18.14 15.13
C GLU A 20 -15.93 -17.20 14.59
N ASN A 21 -15.89 -15.99 15.14
CA ASN A 21 -14.75 -15.11 14.96
C ASN A 21 -13.58 -15.66 15.79
N LEU A 22 -12.39 -15.61 15.23
CA LEU A 22 -11.16 -15.78 16.00
C LEU A 22 -10.96 -14.54 16.87
N THR A 23 -10.44 -14.75 18.07
CA THR A 23 -9.86 -13.67 18.86
C THR A 23 -8.59 -13.12 18.17
N ARG A 24 -8.14 -11.93 18.56
CA ARG A 24 -6.87 -11.34 18.10
C ARG A 24 -5.69 -12.32 18.24
N ASN A 25 -5.59 -12.99 19.40
CA ASN A 25 -4.52 -13.96 19.66
C ASN A 25 -4.61 -15.18 18.76
N GLU A 26 -5.81 -15.72 18.54
CA GLU A 26 -6.03 -16.87 17.65
C GLU A 26 -5.75 -16.52 16.18
N ALA A 27 -6.11 -15.32 15.74
CA ALA A 27 -5.79 -14.85 14.39
C ALA A 27 -4.28 -14.64 14.19
N SER A 28 -3.57 -14.12 15.20
CA SER A 28 -2.11 -14.05 15.21
C SER A 28 -1.49 -15.44 15.14
N GLU A 29 -1.94 -16.35 16.00
CA GLU A 29 -1.46 -17.71 16.03
C GLU A 29 -1.69 -18.46 14.71
N ALA A 30 -2.90 -18.40 14.16
CA ALA A 30 -3.19 -18.96 12.83
C ALA A 30 -2.22 -18.40 11.79
N THR A 31 -2.00 -17.09 11.80
CA THR A 31 -1.10 -16.43 10.84
C THR A 31 0.34 -16.91 10.97
N LYS A 32 0.88 -17.00 12.19
CA LYS A 32 2.24 -17.52 12.43
C LYS A 32 2.38 -18.96 11.98
N MET A 33 1.41 -19.82 12.30
CA MET A 33 1.43 -21.23 11.88
C MET A 33 1.41 -21.39 10.36
N MET A 34 0.74 -20.49 9.63
CA MET A 34 0.76 -20.48 8.16
C MET A 34 2.11 -19.97 7.62
N LEU A 35 2.64 -18.87 8.18
CA LEU A 35 3.91 -18.27 7.75
C LEU A 35 5.14 -19.16 8.04
N LEU A 36 5.11 -19.90 9.17
CA LEU A 36 6.18 -20.79 9.60
C LEU A 36 6.06 -22.22 9.03
N GLY A 37 5.05 -22.49 8.21
CA GLY A 37 4.85 -23.80 7.56
C GLY A 37 4.40 -24.92 8.50
N GLU A 38 3.80 -24.60 9.65
CA GLU A 38 3.29 -25.59 10.61
C GLU A 38 1.95 -26.21 10.17
N ALA A 39 1.14 -25.45 9.43
CA ALA A 39 -0.10 -25.91 8.82
C ALA A 39 0.16 -26.54 7.45
N THR A 40 -0.55 -27.62 7.11
CA THR A 40 -0.39 -28.25 5.78
C THR A 40 -1.05 -27.41 4.69
N PRO A 41 -0.63 -27.53 3.41
CA PRO A 41 -1.25 -26.81 2.29
C PRO A 41 -2.77 -26.94 2.23
N ALA A 42 -3.31 -28.14 2.50
CA ALA A 42 -4.75 -28.38 2.54
C ALA A 42 -5.44 -27.61 3.68
N GLN A 43 -4.82 -27.55 4.87
CA GLN A 43 -5.34 -26.79 5.99
C GLN A 43 -5.34 -25.29 5.70
N ILE A 44 -4.25 -24.78 5.13
CA ILE A 44 -4.10 -23.36 4.75
C ILE A 44 -5.15 -22.99 3.70
N GLY A 45 -5.25 -23.77 2.61
CA GLY A 45 -6.24 -23.53 1.56
C GLY A 45 -7.68 -23.49 2.09
N ALA A 46 -8.05 -24.45 2.93
CA ALA A 46 -9.37 -24.49 3.57
C ALA A 46 -9.61 -23.27 4.48
N PHE A 47 -8.60 -22.89 5.28
CA PHE A 47 -8.69 -21.72 6.18
C PHE A 47 -8.90 -20.43 5.40
N LEU A 48 -8.09 -20.18 4.38
CA LEU A 48 -8.15 -18.97 3.57
C LEU A 48 -9.52 -18.78 2.90
N ILE A 49 -10.11 -19.84 2.38
CA ILE A 49 -11.43 -19.79 1.72
C ILE A 49 -12.56 -19.68 2.75
N ALA A 50 -12.54 -20.46 3.82
CA ALA A 50 -13.55 -20.36 4.88
C ALA A 50 -13.58 -18.95 5.48
N HIS A 51 -12.40 -18.39 5.79
CA HIS A 51 -12.27 -17.05 6.35
C HIS A 51 -12.70 -15.97 5.36
N ARG A 52 -12.42 -16.14 4.06
CA ARG A 52 -12.92 -15.25 3.01
C ARG A 52 -14.45 -15.23 2.95
N ILE A 53 -15.10 -16.40 3.00
CA ILE A 53 -16.56 -16.52 2.92
C ILE A 53 -17.22 -15.88 4.14
N ARG A 54 -16.71 -16.17 5.35
CA ARG A 54 -17.20 -15.58 6.61
C ARG A 54 -16.95 -14.08 6.69
N ARG A 55 -15.85 -13.61 6.08
CA ARG A 55 -15.25 -12.27 6.17
C ARG A 55 -14.57 -12.04 7.54
N PRO A 56 -13.34 -11.51 7.56
CA PRO A 56 -12.63 -11.25 8.80
C PRO A 56 -13.27 -10.09 9.58
N THR A 57 -13.08 -10.05 10.90
CA THR A 57 -13.36 -8.87 11.72
C THR A 57 -12.12 -7.97 11.81
N GLY A 58 -12.28 -6.73 12.29
CA GLY A 58 -11.13 -5.85 12.55
C GLY A 58 -10.15 -6.40 13.60
N GLU A 59 -10.65 -7.11 14.61
CA GLU A 59 -9.79 -7.77 15.63
C GLU A 59 -8.95 -8.90 15.02
N GLU A 60 -9.50 -9.65 14.07
CA GLU A 60 -8.77 -10.69 13.36
C GLU A 60 -7.70 -10.10 12.44
N LEU A 61 -8.00 -8.98 11.76
CA LEU A 61 -7.00 -8.24 10.99
C LEU A 61 -5.87 -7.72 11.91
N ALA A 62 -6.20 -7.22 13.11
CA ALA A 62 -5.18 -6.84 14.10
C ALA A 62 -4.31 -8.03 14.51
N GLY A 63 -4.91 -9.21 14.74
CA GLY A 63 -4.15 -10.42 15.06
C GLY A 63 -3.20 -10.84 13.92
N MET A 64 -3.67 -10.79 12.67
CA MET A 64 -2.81 -11.03 11.50
C MET A 64 -1.65 -10.03 11.43
N LEU A 65 -1.90 -8.74 11.73
CA LEU A 65 -0.87 -7.70 11.81
C LEU A 65 0.12 -7.96 12.94
N ASP A 66 -0.31 -8.48 14.10
CA ASP A 66 0.60 -8.85 15.19
C ASP A 66 1.63 -9.88 14.73
N ALA A 67 1.18 -10.91 13.98
CA ALA A 67 2.07 -11.92 13.42
C ALA A 67 3.03 -11.32 12.37
N TYR A 68 2.56 -10.39 11.54
CA TYR A 68 3.41 -9.66 10.59
C TYR A 68 4.43 -8.78 11.32
N ASN A 69 4.07 -8.15 12.44
CA ASN A 69 4.98 -7.34 13.23
C ASN A 69 5.99 -8.18 14.04
N GLU A 70 5.62 -9.39 14.43
CA GLU A 70 6.52 -10.32 15.13
C GLU A 70 7.55 -10.94 14.19
N LEU A 71 7.12 -11.37 13.00
CA LEU A 71 7.95 -12.16 12.07
C LEU A 71 8.51 -11.36 10.90
N GLY A 72 7.91 -10.21 10.59
CA GLY A 72 8.19 -9.44 9.39
C GLY A 72 9.26 -8.37 9.55
N PRO A 73 9.63 -7.72 8.43
CA PRO A 73 10.64 -6.67 8.42
C PRO A 73 10.12 -5.40 9.11
N LYS A 74 11.04 -4.67 9.75
CA LYS A 74 10.79 -3.41 10.47
C LYS A 74 11.73 -2.32 9.98
N LEU A 75 11.22 -1.46 9.09
CA LEU A 75 11.96 -0.32 8.57
C LEU A 75 12.07 0.69 9.70
N ARG A 76 13.28 0.86 10.23
CA ARG A 76 13.49 1.67 11.43
C ARG A 76 13.07 3.12 11.19
N GLN A 77 12.69 3.78 12.29
CA GLN A 77 12.39 5.19 12.29
C GLN A 77 13.56 6.03 11.72
N ILE A 78 13.23 6.99 10.87
CA ILE A 78 14.16 8.00 10.36
C ILE A 78 13.94 9.34 11.05
N GLU A 79 14.95 10.19 11.07
CA GLU A 79 14.80 11.57 11.50
C GLU A 79 14.01 12.36 10.46
N SER A 80 12.78 12.75 10.81
CA SER A 80 11.95 13.58 9.96
C SER A 80 11.08 14.53 10.79
N GLN A 81 10.88 15.72 10.26
CA GLN A 81 9.93 16.70 10.82
C GLN A 81 8.47 16.34 10.47
N ARG A 82 8.24 15.31 9.65
CA ARG A 82 6.92 14.88 9.19
C ARG A 82 6.71 13.41 9.51
N GLN A 83 5.48 13.08 9.92
CA GLN A 83 5.02 11.70 10.09
C GLN A 83 5.13 10.95 8.76
N VAL A 84 5.65 9.73 8.75
CA VAL A 84 5.82 8.95 7.51
C VAL A 84 4.47 8.52 6.96
N ILE A 85 4.26 8.65 5.65
CA ILE A 85 3.05 8.13 4.98
C ILE A 85 3.32 6.71 4.49
N VAL A 86 2.43 5.77 4.81
CA VAL A 86 2.46 4.41 4.26
C VAL A 86 1.32 4.25 3.27
N LEU A 87 1.63 3.95 2.01
CA LEU A 87 0.63 3.75 0.95
C LEU A 87 0.29 2.26 0.78
N GLY A 88 -0.89 1.89 1.27
CA GLY A 88 -1.48 0.56 1.18
C GLY A 88 -2.18 0.31 -0.15
N ILE A 89 -1.45 -0.26 -1.11
CA ILE A 89 -1.92 -0.51 -2.48
C ILE A 89 -2.19 -2.02 -2.68
N PRO A 90 -3.28 -2.42 -3.36
CA PRO A 90 -3.56 -3.83 -3.62
C PRO A 90 -2.42 -4.54 -4.37
N TYR A 91 -2.01 -5.69 -3.86
CA TYR A 91 -0.90 -6.46 -4.42
C TYR A 91 -1.24 -7.16 -5.75
N ASP A 92 -2.52 -7.29 -6.09
CA ASP A 92 -2.93 -7.92 -7.36
C ASP A 92 -2.83 -6.99 -8.58
N GLY A 93 -2.28 -5.79 -8.40
CA GLY A 93 -1.88 -4.89 -9.47
C GLY A 93 -3.02 -4.17 -10.19
N ARG A 94 -2.65 -3.49 -11.26
CA ARG A 94 -3.52 -2.69 -12.13
C ARG A 94 -3.87 -3.39 -13.42
N THR A 95 -5.15 -3.41 -13.78
CA THR A 95 -5.58 -3.94 -15.09
C THR A 95 -6.37 -2.93 -15.92
N ARG A 96 -6.84 -1.83 -15.33
CA ARG A 96 -7.76 -0.91 -16.03
C ARG A 96 -7.27 0.51 -16.14
N THR A 97 -6.64 1.06 -15.10
CA THR A 97 -6.19 2.46 -15.09
C THR A 97 -4.71 2.57 -14.78
N TYR A 98 -4.08 3.65 -15.24
CA TYR A 98 -2.70 3.95 -14.90
C TYR A 98 -2.50 4.03 -13.37
N PRO A 99 -1.44 3.39 -12.81
CA PRO A 99 -1.06 3.56 -11.41
C PRO A 99 -0.42 4.94 -11.21
N ILE A 100 -1.06 5.79 -10.39
CA ILE A 100 -0.58 7.16 -10.12
C ILE A 100 0.38 7.19 -8.92
N SER A 101 0.18 6.28 -7.97
CA SER A 101 0.96 6.13 -6.73
C SER A 101 2.49 6.26 -6.85
N PRO A 102 3.19 5.75 -7.88
CA PRO A 102 4.63 6.02 -8.04
C PRO A 102 4.94 7.53 -8.21
N ILE A 103 4.15 8.24 -9.01
CA ILE A 103 4.30 9.70 -9.18
C ILE A 103 3.92 10.41 -7.88
N THR A 104 2.86 9.98 -7.20
CA THR A 104 2.46 10.54 -5.90
C THR A 104 3.56 10.39 -4.85
N ALA A 105 4.22 9.23 -4.77
CA ALA A 105 5.33 9.01 -3.84
C ALA A 105 6.52 9.93 -4.16
N LEU A 106 6.88 10.08 -5.45
CA LEU A 106 7.91 11.02 -5.89
C LEU A 106 7.56 12.46 -5.54
N LEU A 107 6.33 12.89 -5.80
CA LEU A 107 5.83 14.24 -5.47
C LEU A 107 5.93 14.55 -3.98
N LEU A 108 5.43 13.65 -3.14
CA LEU A 108 5.46 13.80 -1.70
C LEU A 108 6.90 13.89 -1.17
N ALA A 109 7.77 12.97 -1.57
CA ALA A 109 9.16 12.99 -1.14
C ALA A 109 9.93 14.21 -1.67
N ALA A 110 9.64 14.65 -2.89
CA ALA A 110 10.19 15.88 -3.45
C ALA A 110 9.73 17.14 -2.69
N ALA A 111 8.57 17.07 -2.03
CA ALA A 111 8.05 18.10 -1.13
C ALA A 111 8.45 17.87 0.36
N GLY A 112 9.34 16.91 0.63
CA GLY A 112 9.87 16.62 1.98
C GLY A 112 8.96 15.76 2.86
N GLN A 113 7.92 15.13 2.31
CA GLN A 113 7.07 14.16 3.01
C GLN A 113 7.61 12.74 2.76
N PRO A 114 8.13 12.02 3.78
CA PRO A 114 8.60 10.66 3.58
C PRO A 114 7.44 9.71 3.27
N VAL A 115 7.70 8.77 2.35
CA VAL A 115 6.72 7.78 1.88
C VAL A 115 7.30 6.38 1.89
N VAL A 116 6.56 5.45 2.48
CA VAL A 116 6.80 4.02 2.40
C VAL A 116 5.69 3.38 1.59
N MET A 117 6.08 2.57 0.62
CA MET A 117 5.20 1.64 -0.08
C MET A 117 5.61 0.21 0.26
N HIS A 118 4.71 -0.72 0.01
CA HIS A 118 5.02 -2.15 0.10
C HIS A 118 4.27 -2.89 -1.00
N GLY A 119 4.84 -3.99 -1.46
CA GLY A 119 4.33 -4.68 -2.62
C GLY A 119 5.13 -5.93 -2.96
N GLY A 120 4.74 -6.54 -4.07
CA GLY A 120 5.24 -7.83 -4.49
C GLY A 120 5.25 -8.01 -5.99
N ASN A 121 5.36 -9.27 -6.39
CA ASN A 121 5.19 -9.70 -7.78
C ASN A 121 3.72 -9.62 -8.21
N ARG A 122 3.45 -10.01 -9.45
CA ARG A 122 2.09 -10.25 -9.94
C ARG A 122 1.41 -11.29 -9.08
N LEU A 123 0.23 -10.93 -8.56
CA LEU A 123 -0.55 -11.79 -7.68
C LEU A 123 -2.00 -11.94 -8.19
N PRO A 124 -2.66 -13.06 -7.85
CA PRO A 124 -4.07 -13.27 -8.13
C PRO A 124 -4.96 -12.28 -7.36
N THR A 125 -6.18 -12.01 -7.82
CA THR A 125 -6.86 -12.65 -8.95
C THR A 125 -6.75 -11.87 -10.25
N LYS A 126 -6.31 -10.60 -10.19
CA LYS A 126 -6.21 -9.74 -11.37
C LYS A 126 -5.02 -10.08 -12.26
N TYR A 127 -3.88 -10.49 -11.67
CA TYR A 127 -2.59 -10.59 -12.37
C TYR A 127 -2.20 -9.27 -13.06
N GLY A 128 -2.62 -8.14 -12.49
CA GLY A 128 -2.37 -6.82 -13.05
C GLY A 128 -0.92 -6.38 -12.94
N LEU A 129 -0.61 -5.25 -13.55
CA LEU A 129 0.70 -4.59 -13.47
C LEU A 129 1.02 -4.24 -12.01
N PRO A 130 2.05 -4.86 -11.39
CA PRO A 130 2.42 -4.60 -10.01
C PRO A 130 3.29 -3.34 -9.94
N LEU A 131 3.33 -2.69 -8.76
CA LEU A 131 4.15 -1.50 -8.55
C LEU A 131 5.63 -1.71 -8.88
N ILE A 132 6.16 -2.91 -8.57
CA ILE A 132 7.58 -3.21 -8.78
C ILE A 132 7.98 -3.10 -10.26
N GLU A 133 7.13 -3.56 -11.18
CA GLU A 133 7.40 -3.46 -12.62
C GLU A 133 7.33 -2.02 -13.13
N VAL A 134 6.44 -1.19 -12.56
CA VAL A 134 6.37 0.24 -12.89
C VAL A 134 7.66 0.94 -12.49
N TRP A 135 8.13 0.71 -11.25
CA TRP A 135 9.38 1.28 -10.77
C TRP A 135 10.61 0.81 -11.56
N GLN A 136 10.70 -0.50 -11.87
CA GLN A 136 11.79 -1.03 -12.69
C GLN A 136 11.81 -0.42 -14.09
N SER A 137 10.64 -0.24 -14.70
CA SER A 137 10.52 0.42 -16.01
C SER A 137 10.85 1.92 -15.97
N LEU A 138 10.81 2.54 -14.78
CA LEU A 138 11.32 3.89 -14.52
C LEU A 138 12.82 3.94 -14.19
N GLY A 139 13.52 2.80 -14.20
CA GLY A 139 14.95 2.72 -13.89
C GLY A 139 15.27 2.64 -12.40
N VAL A 140 14.32 2.18 -11.58
CA VAL A 140 14.45 2.03 -10.12
C VAL A 140 14.11 0.59 -9.75
N ASP A 141 15.13 -0.23 -9.46
CA ASP A 141 14.93 -1.63 -9.09
C ASP A 141 15.07 -1.84 -7.58
N TRP A 142 13.93 -1.83 -6.90
CA TRP A 142 13.84 -2.08 -5.46
C TRP A 142 14.17 -3.53 -5.07
N THR A 143 14.27 -4.47 -6.03
CA THR A 143 14.55 -5.88 -5.74
C THR A 143 16.02 -6.15 -5.46
N LEU A 144 16.92 -5.22 -5.81
CA LEU A 144 18.37 -5.46 -5.78
C LEU A 144 18.97 -5.43 -4.38
N MET A 145 18.39 -4.65 -3.47
CA MET A 145 19.00 -4.35 -2.18
C MET A 145 18.53 -5.26 -1.03
N SER A 146 19.34 -5.37 0.02
CA SER A 146 18.91 -5.95 1.30
C SER A 146 18.01 -4.96 2.05
N PHE A 147 17.34 -5.43 3.09
CA PHE A 147 16.47 -4.56 3.90
C PHE A 147 17.24 -3.46 4.65
N GLU A 148 18.49 -3.71 5.07
CA GLU A 148 19.37 -2.70 5.66
C GLU A 148 19.73 -1.59 4.65
N LYS A 149 20.01 -1.98 3.41
CA LYS A 149 20.31 -1.06 2.31
C LYS A 149 19.08 -0.24 1.90
N LEU A 150 17.88 -0.83 2.01
CA LEU A 150 16.62 -0.10 1.83
C LEU A 150 16.49 1.05 2.84
N LEU A 151 16.89 0.85 4.10
CA LEU A 151 16.88 1.91 5.11
C LEU A 151 17.80 3.08 4.70
N GLN A 152 19.00 2.80 4.19
CA GLN A 152 19.93 3.84 3.74
C GLN A 152 19.33 4.67 2.58
N VAL A 153 18.68 4.01 1.62
CA VAL A 153 17.99 4.71 0.51
C VAL A 153 16.83 5.53 1.05
N PHE A 154 16.08 5.00 2.03
CA PHE A 154 14.96 5.71 2.64
C PHE A 154 15.40 6.97 3.39
N GLU A 155 16.44 6.89 4.22
CA GLU A 155 17.04 8.02 4.94
C GLU A 155 17.51 9.12 3.98
N GLN A 156 18.11 8.74 2.85
CA GLN A 156 18.64 9.69 1.87
C GLN A 156 17.54 10.36 1.05
N THR A 157 16.55 9.59 0.60
CA THR A 157 15.63 10.03 -0.47
C THR A 157 14.23 10.38 0.03
N GLY A 158 13.85 9.87 1.20
CA GLY A 158 12.50 9.91 1.73
C GLY A 158 11.53 8.90 1.10
N ILE A 159 12.00 7.96 0.26
CA ILE A 159 11.16 6.92 -0.35
C ILE A 159 11.69 5.52 -0.05
N ALA A 160 10.79 4.61 0.34
CA ALA A 160 11.07 3.19 0.42
C ALA A 160 9.97 2.37 -0.27
N LEU A 161 10.35 1.27 -0.91
CA LEU A 161 9.42 0.19 -1.31
C LEU A 161 9.86 -1.13 -0.67
N VAL A 162 9.07 -1.62 0.28
CA VAL A 162 9.28 -2.94 0.89
C VAL A 162 8.82 -4.02 -0.08
N TYR A 163 9.76 -4.52 -0.88
CA TYR A 163 9.54 -5.66 -1.79
C TYR A 163 9.48 -6.97 -1.01
N THR A 164 8.26 -7.39 -0.70
CA THR A 164 7.96 -8.52 0.20
C THR A 164 8.58 -9.87 -0.19
N PRO A 165 8.76 -10.27 -1.46
CA PRO A 165 9.40 -11.56 -1.78
C PRO A 165 10.82 -11.68 -1.27
N LYS A 166 11.52 -10.55 -1.19
CA LYS A 166 12.89 -10.46 -0.68
C LYS A 166 12.94 -10.07 0.79
N HIS A 167 12.13 -9.10 1.20
CA HIS A 167 12.19 -8.51 2.53
C HIS A 167 11.33 -9.24 3.57
N PHE A 168 10.36 -10.05 3.15
CA PHE A 168 9.53 -10.87 4.02
C PHE A 168 9.24 -12.25 3.40
N PRO A 169 10.27 -13.09 3.16
CA PRO A 169 10.13 -14.32 2.38
C PRO A 169 9.14 -15.35 2.97
N LEU A 170 8.80 -15.27 4.26
CA LEU A 170 7.78 -16.13 4.88
C LEU A 170 6.39 -15.97 4.23
N THR A 171 6.11 -14.85 3.57
CA THR A 171 4.83 -14.66 2.86
C THR A 171 4.76 -15.42 1.54
N ASN A 172 5.88 -15.92 1.01
CA ASN A 172 5.94 -16.53 -0.33
C ASN A 172 5.04 -17.77 -0.45
N ALA A 173 5.03 -18.65 0.57
CA ALA A 173 4.16 -19.82 0.57
C ALA A 173 2.66 -19.43 0.54
N ILE A 174 2.29 -18.37 1.27
CA ILE A 174 0.91 -17.84 1.25
C ILE A 174 0.51 -17.37 -0.15
N TRP A 175 1.45 -16.79 -0.88
CA TRP A 175 1.20 -16.32 -2.24
C TRP A 175 1.01 -17.46 -3.23
N GLU A 176 1.80 -18.52 -3.13
CA GLU A 176 1.59 -19.74 -3.93
C GLU A 176 0.20 -20.33 -3.70
N TYR A 177 -0.26 -20.37 -2.44
CA TYR A 177 -1.62 -20.85 -2.14
C TYR A 177 -2.69 -19.89 -2.68
N ARG A 178 -2.46 -18.58 -2.60
CA ARG A 178 -3.39 -17.59 -3.22
C ARG A 178 -3.54 -17.82 -4.71
N ASP A 179 -2.44 -18.14 -5.39
CA ASP A 179 -2.41 -18.40 -6.83
C ASP A 179 -3.24 -19.62 -7.18
N GLN A 180 -3.00 -20.74 -6.49
CA GLN A 180 -3.77 -21.97 -6.65
C GLN A 180 -5.27 -21.79 -6.35
N LEU A 181 -5.62 -20.95 -5.37
CA LEU A 181 -7.00 -20.69 -4.99
C LEU A 181 -7.75 -19.73 -5.93
N GLY A 182 -7.04 -18.85 -6.65
CA GLY A 182 -7.63 -17.87 -7.55
C GLY A 182 -8.57 -16.85 -6.88
N LYS A 183 -8.44 -16.63 -5.56
CA LYS A 183 -9.28 -15.70 -4.78
C LYS A 183 -8.44 -14.86 -3.82
N ARG A 184 -8.95 -13.67 -3.46
CA ARG A 184 -8.34 -12.80 -2.45
C ARG A 184 -8.65 -13.33 -1.03
N PRO A 185 -7.69 -13.85 -0.25
CA PRO A 185 -7.96 -14.18 1.14
C PRO A 185 -8.07 -12.91 2.00
N PRO A 186 -8.45 -13.02 3.28
CA PRO A 186 -8.35 -11.93 4.27
C PRO A 186 -7.00 -11.20 4.27
N PHE A 187 -5.88 -11.91 4.03
CA PHE A 187 -4.56 -11.28 3.88
C PHE A 187 -4.54 -10.15 2.85
N ALA A 188 -5.25 -10.27 1.72
CA ALA A 188 -5.29 -9.20 0.72
C ALA A 188 -6.00 -7.93 1.22
N THR A 189 -6.80 -8.02 2.28
CA THR A 189 -7.42 -6.86 2.96
C THR A 189 -6.51 -6.33 4.05
N MET A 190 -5.91 -7.22 4.85
CA MET A 190 -4.95 -6.87 5.90
C MET A 190 -3.71 -6.16 5.32
N GLU A 191 -3.18 -6.66 4.20
CA GLU A 191 -2.00 -6.10 3.50
C GLU A 191 -2.20 -4.62 3.13
N LEU A 192 -3.44 -4.13 2.95
CA LEU A 192 -3.72 -2.72 2.64
C LEU A 192 -3.48 -1.76 3.81
N ILE A 193 -3.37 -2.29 5.03
CA ILE A 193 -3.11 -1.52 6.24
C ILE A 193 -1.85 -2.02 6.98
N TRP A 194 -1.05 -2.86 6.32
CA TRP A 194 0.21 -3.30 6.88
C TRP A 194 1.19 -2.12 6.97
N ASN A 195 1.77 -1.94 8.16
CA ASN A 195 2.79 -0.94 8.41
C ASN A 195 4.15 -1.62 8.63
N PRO A 196 5.05 -1.63 7.62
CA PRO A 196 6.40 -2.13 7.82
C PRO A 196 7.34 -1.08 8.48
N TYR A 197 6.86 0.12 8.80
CA TYR A 197 7.66 1.19 9.42
C TYR A 197 7.51 1.19 10.95
N ASP A 198 8.66 1.11 11.64
CA ASP A 198 8.77 1.02 13.09
C ASP A 198 8.90 2.41 13.73
N GLY A 199 7.93 3.28 13.40
CA GLY A 199 7.82 4.65 13.88
C GLY A 199 6.40 5.19 13.66
N ASP A 200 6.17 6.44 14.05
CA ASP A 200 4.86 7.07 13.86
C ASP A 200 4.52 7.22 12.36
N ALA A 201 3.37 6.69 11.97
CA ALA A 201 2.97 6.54 10.58
C ALA A 201 1.51 6.94 10.34
N HIS A 202 1.29 7.66 9.24
CA HIS A 202 -0.03 7.89 8.67
C HIS A 202 -0.29 6.80 7.62
N ILE A 203 -1.17 5.85 7.95
CA ILE A 203 -1.55 4.78 7.03
C ILE A 203 -2.62 5.29 6.06
N ILE A 204 -2.34 5.20 4.76
CA ILE A 204 -3.30 5.53 3.71
C ILE A 204 -3.61 4.25 2.95
N SER A 205 -4.87 3.85 2.94
CA SER A 205 -5.29 2.56 2.39
C SER A 205 -6.39 2.74 1.35
N GLY A 206 -6.28 1.98 0.25
CA GLY A 206 -7.36 1.87 -0.72
C GLY A 206 -8.44 0.90 -0.28
N PHE A 207 -9.68 1.10 -0.73
CA PHE A 207 -10.76 0.12 -0.52
C PHE A 207 -11.80 0.15 -1.66
N VAL A 208 -12.65 -0.89 -1.70
CA VAL A 208 -13.74 -1.00 -2.68
C VAL A 208 -15.14 -1.01 -2.05
N HIS A 209 -15.29 -1.53 -0.83
CA HIS A 209 -16.57 -1.67 -0.15
C HIS A 209 -16.57 -0.91 1.20
N PRO A 210 -17.57 -0.07 1.49
CA PRO A 210 -17.60 0.76 2.71
C PRO A 210 -17.41 0.02 4.05
N PRO A 211 -17.90 -1.22 4.25
CA PRO A 211 -17.66 -1.94 5.52
C PRO A 211 -16.18 -2.15 5.86
N THR A 212 -15.28 -2.07 4.87
CA THR A 212 -13.83 -2.19 5.09
C THR A 212 -13.28 -1.09 5.98
N GLU A 213 -13.84 0.12 5.94
CA GLU A 213 -13.35 1.25 6.72
C GLU A 213 -13.45 0.99 8.23
N GLY A 214 -14.58 0.43 8.69
CA GLY A 214 -14.77 0.10 10.11
C GLY A 214 -13.82 -1.01 10.58
N MET A 215 -13.57 -2.02 9.73
CA MET A 215 -12.59 -3.06 10.04
C MET A 215 -11.17 -2.48 10.19
N PHE A 216 -10.79 -1.56 9.30
CA PHE A 216 -9.50 -0.88 9.37
C PHE A 216 -9.38 -0.01 10.61
N GLN A 217 -10.43 0.73 10.97
CA GLN A 217 -10.42 1.54 12.19
C GLN A 217 -10.15 0.70 13.44
N THR A 218 -10.87 -0.41 13.61
CA THR A 218 -10.63 -1.33 14.73
C THR A 218 -9.23 -1.91 14.69
N ALA A 219 -8.78 -2.40 13.52
CA ALA A 219 -7.48 -3.03 13.39
C ALA A 219 -6.33 -2.06 13.70
N LEU A 220 -6.35 -0.88 13.08
CA LEU A 220 -5.33 0.16 13.24
C LEU A 220 -5.31 0.72 14.67
N GLY A 221 -6.48 0.88 15.31
CA GLY A 221 -6.55 1.28 16.72
C GLY A 221 -5.91 0.26 17.65
N LEU A 222 -6.13 -1.03 17.41
CA LEU A 222 -5.49 -2.12 18.15
C LEU A 222 -3.98 -2.25 17.90
N GLN A 223 -3.50 -1.73 16.76
CA GLN A 223 -2.08 -1.60 16.41
C GLN A 223 -1.44 -0.30 16.94
N GLY A 224 -2.22 0.58 17.59
CA GLY A 224 -1.72 1.86 18.09
C GLY A 224 -1.50 2.94 17.02
N ILE A 225 -2.00 2.75 15.80
CA ILE A 225 -1.90 3.74 14.72
C ILE A 225 -2.92 4.84 14.93
N THR A 226 -2.45 6.05 15.22
CA THR A 226 -3.27 7.20 15.64
C THR A 226 -4.02 7.91 14.51
N LYS A 227 -3.50 7.84 13.28
CA LYS A 227 -4.01 8.54 12.10
C LYS A 227 -4.03 7.64 10.88
N PHE A 228 -5.18 7.58 10.19
CA PHE A 228 -5.30 6.86 8.94
C PHE A 228 -6.24 7.55 7.96
N THR A 229 -6.06 7.27 6.67
CA THR A 229 -6.95 7.70 5.60
C THR A 229 -7.38 6.49 4.77
N THR A 230 -8.66 6.38 4.49
CA THR A 230 -9.21 5.39 3.54
C THR A 230 -9.61 6.09 2.25
N ILE A 231 -9.32 5.49 1.10
CA ILE A 231 -9.67 6.05 -0.21
C ILE A 231 -10.42 5.00 -1.00
N LYS A 232 -11.62 5.32 -1.49
CA LYS A 232 -12.32 4.47 -2.47
C LYS A 232 -11.72 4.64 -3.87
N GLY A 233 -10.44 4.32 -3.98
CA GLY A 233 -9.64 4.66 -5.14
C GLY A 233 -9.89 3.75 -6.34
N LEU A 234 -9.23 4.09 -7.43
CA LEU A 234 -9.26 3.30 -8.65
C LEU A 234 -8.79 1.88 -8.35
N GLU A 235 -9.58 0.87 -8.75
CA GLU A 235 -9.33 -0.56 -8.52
C GLU A 235 -8.96 -0.96 -7.07
N GLY A 236 -9.38 -0.14 -6.09
CA GLY A 236 -9.10 -0.34 -4.68
C GLY A 236 -7.72 0.15 -4.21
N SER A 237 -7.01 0.96 -5.00
CA SER A 237 -5.76 1.61 -4.57
C SER A 237 -6.02 2.92 -3.81
N CYS A 238 -4.93 3.62 -3.49
CA CYS A 238 -4.93 4.96 -2.93
C CYS A 238 -5.05 6.08 -4.01
N ASP A 239 -5.22 5.73 -5.29
CA ASP A 239 -5.32 6.71 -6.39
C ASP A 239 -6.76 7.23 -6.48
N LEU A 240 -6.94 8.54 -6.37
CA LEU A 240 -8.23 9.21 -6.48
C LEU A 240 -8.74 9.12 -7.91
N ALA A 241 -10.01 8.76 -8.04
CA ALA A 241 -10.69 8.75 -9.33
C ALA A 241 -10.97 10.18 -9.81
N ARG A 242 -10.92 10.37 -11.12
CA ARG A 242 -11.23 11.62 -11.81
C ARG A 242 -12.57 11.57 -12.54
N ASP A 243 -13.01 10.36 -12.90
CA ASP A 243 -14.29 10.09 -13.58
C ASP A 243 -15.52 10.13 -12.64
N ARG A 244 -15.30 10.20 -11.32
CA ARG A 244 -16.35 10.20 -10.30
C ARG A 244 -15.90 10.94 -9.04
N SER A 245 -16.84 11.25 -8.15
CA SER A 245 -16.50 11.82 -6.85
C SER A 245 -15.57 10.90 -6.07
N ALA A 246 -14.46 11.47 -5.59
CA ALA A 246 -13.56 10.81 -4.67
C ALA A 246 -14.24 10.69 -3.30
N ILE A 247 -14.19 9.49 -2.72
CA ILE A 247 -14.71 9.20 -1.38
C ILE A 247 -13.52 8.87 -0.50
N ILE A 248 -13.30 9.71 0.51
CA ILE A 248 -12.18 9.62 1.44
C ILE A 248 -12.72 9.55 2.87
N GLY A 249 -12.26 8.58 3.64
CA GLY A 249 -12.46 8.53 5.09
C GLY A 249 -11.21 9.04 5.81
N LEU A 250 -11.39 10.01 6.71
CA LEU A 250 -10.36 10.53 7.58
C LEU A 250 -10.58 9.96 8.97
N GLY A 251 -9.66 9.10 9.40
CA GLY A 251 -9.77 8.37 10.66
C GLY A 251 -8.71 8.79 11.66
N SER A 252 -9.12 8.85 12.92
CA SER A 252 -8.22 8.87 14.06
C SER A 252 -8.64 7.80 15.06
N THR A 253 -7.67 7.19 15.72
CA THR A 253 -7.90 6.14 16.73
C THR A 253 -7.59 6.62 18.14
N VAL A 254 -7.26 7.91 18.31
CA VAL A 254 -7.01 8.54 19.62
C VAL A 254 -8.21 8.36 20.56
N SER A 255 -9.43 8.29 20.00
CA SER A 255 -10.61 7.83 20.71
C SER A 255 -11.22 6.62 20.00
N GLN A 256 -11.52 5.56 20.77
CA GLN A 256 -12.20 4.36 20.26
C GLN A 256 -13.63 4.65 19.76
N THR A 257 -14.21 5.78 20.12
CA THR A 257 -15.55 6.22 19.67
C THR A 257 -15.51 7.21 18.51
N ALA A 258 -14.31 7.61 18.04
CA ALA A 258 -14.20 8.57 16.95
C ALA A 258 -14.86 7.99 15.69
N SER A 259 -15.80 8.71 15.09
CA SER A 259 -16.33 8.34 13.77
C SER A 259 -15.33 8.71 12.68
N ILE A 260 -15.27 7.92 11.62
CA ILE A 260 -14.52 8.28 10.41
C ILE A 260 -15.22 9.47 9.74
N GLU A 261 -14.54 10.61 9.66
CA GLU A 261 -15.01 11.79 8.93
C GLU A 261 -14.95 11.49 7.42
N ARG A 262 -16.00 11.85 6.68
CA ARG A 262 -16.06 11.61 5.24
C ARG A 262 -15.90 12.88 4.45
N LEU A 263 -14.92 12.87 3.56
CA LEU A 263 -14.71 13.88 2.54
C LEU A 263 -15.15 13.32 1.19
N ILE A 264 -16.08 14.02 0.55
CA ILE A 264 -16.57 13.71 -0.80
C ILE A 264 -16.20 14.88 -1.69
N MET A 265 -15.33 14.65 -2.66
CA MET A 265 -14.82 15.69 -3.55
C MET A 265 -15.15 15.36 -4.98
N ALA A 266 -15.80 16.27 -5.72
CA ALA A 266 -16.01 16.11 -7.14
C ALA A 266 -14.82 16.73 -7.91
N PRO A 267 -14.11 15.97 -8.76
CA PRO A 267 -12.96 16.50 -9.53
C PRO A 267 -13.31 17.73 -10.38
N ARG A 268 -14.54 17.79 -10.89
CA ARG A 268 -15.08 18.92 -11.67
C ARG A 268 -15.09 20.26 -10.91
N ASP A 269 -15.20 20.23 -9.57
CA ASP A 269 -15.20 21.44 -8.75
C ASP A 269 -13.80 22.09 -8.71
N TYR A 270 -12.79 21.35 -9.16
CA TYR A 270 -11.40 21.76 -9.27
C TYR A 270 -10.91 21.78 -10.74
N ASN A 271 -11.84 21.90 -11.69
CA ASN A 271 -11.59 21.93 -13.14
C ASN A 271 -11.03 20.64 -13.76
N PHE A 272 -11.09 19.51 -13.07
CA PHE A 272 -10.76 18.21 -13.68
C PHE A 272 -12.02 17.57 -14.27
N THR A 273 -12.12 17.57 -15.60
CA THR A 273 -13.32 17.13 -16.32
C THR A 273 -13.11 15.91 -17.23
N THR A 274 -11.88 15.51 -17.49
CA THR A 274 -11.57 14.32 -18.31
C THR A 274 -11.46 13.04 -17.47
N GLN A 275 -11.54 11.87 -18.12
CA GLN A 275 -11.63 10.56 -17.47
C GLN A 275 -10.27 10.03 -17.01
N ASP A 276 -10.27 9.05 -16.11
CA ASP A 276 -9.05 8.36 -15.71
C ASP A 276 -8.36 7.67 -16.90
N VAL A 277 -7.03 7.78 -16.96
CA VAL A 277 -6.25 7.27 -18.10
C VAL A 277 -6.26 5.73 -18.09
N PRO A 278 -6.74 5.08 -19.17
CA PRO A 278 -6.81 3.63 -19.23
C PRO A 278 -5.41 3.01 -19.36
N LEU A 279 -5.22 1.86 -18.71
CA LEU A 279 -4.00 1.06 -18.84
C LEU A 279 -4.00 0.30 -20.18
N THR A 280 -3.32 0.84 -21.18
CA THR A 280 -3.18 0.24 -22.52
C THR A 280 -1.97 -0.69 -22.61
N SER A 281 -0.79 -0.22 -22.22
CA SER A 281 0.43 -1.03 -22.09
C SER A 281 1.39 -0.42 -21.08
N THR A 282 2.35 -1.21 -20.60
CA THR A 282 3.39 -0.72 -19.68
C THR A 282 4.30 0.28 -20.39
N GLU A 283 4.63 0.07 -21.66
CA GLU A 283 5.48 0.97 -22.44
C GLU A 283 4.86 2.36 -22.57
N GLN A 284 3.57 2.43 -22.94
CA GLN A 284 2.86 3.71 -23.07
C GLN A 284 2.72 4.42 -21.71
N LEU A 285 2.41 3.66 -20.64
CA LEU A 285 2.40 4.20 -19.28
C LEU A 285 3.72 4.89 -18.94
N ILE A 286 4.87 4.30 -19.28
CA ILE A 286 6.18 4.84 -18.93
C ILE A 286 6.53 6.05 -19.77
N ILE A 287 6.14 6.08 -21.04
CA ILE A 287 6.23 7.28 -21.89
C ILE A 287 5.46 8.44 -21.24
N ASP A 288 4.21 8.18 -20.83
CA ASP A 288 3.33 9.20 -20.27
C ASP A 288 3.79 9.65 -18.88
N ILE A 289 4.30 8.75 -18.04
CA ILE A 289 4.92 9.10 -16.75
C ILE A 289 6.11 10.03 -17.00
N LYS A 290 7.03 9.67 -17.91
CA LYS A 290 8.21 10.50 -18.21
C LYS A 290 7.81 11.88 -18.74
N ALA A 291 6.83 11.94 -19.64
CA ALA A 291 6.29 13.20 -20.14
C ALA A 291 5.70 14.05 -19.00
N THR A 292 4.98 13.44 -18.07
CA THR A 292 4.42 14.12 -16.89
C THR A 292 5.52 14.68 -16.00
N LEU A 293 6.57 13.88 -15.73
CA LEU A 293 7.70 14.29 -14.89
C LEU A 293 8.54 15.42 -15.52
N THR A 294 8.52 15.58 -16.84
CA THR A 294 9.13 16.71 -17.55
C THR A 294 8.21 17.93 -17.67
N GLY A 295 7.03 17.91 -17.05
CA GLY A 295 6.07 19.02 -17.07
C GLY A 295 5.21 19.10 -18.34
N SER A 296 5.20 18.07 -19.19
CA SER A 296 4.36 18.06 -20.39
C SER A 296 2.88 18.00 -20.01
N ASN A 297 2.05 18.80 -20.70
CA ASN A 297 0.60 18.78 -20.48
C ASN A 297 -0.03 17.59 -21.23
N CYS A 298 -0.27 16.49 -20.51
CA CYS A 298 -0.94 15.28 -21.01
C CYS A 298 -2.08 14.85 -20.07
N GLU A 299 -2.88 13.86 -20.44
CA GLU A 299 -3.98 13.38 -19.57
C GLU A 299 -3.48 12.85 -18.21
N LEU A 300 -2.29 12.24 -18.17
CA LEU A 300 -1.69 11.78 -16.92
C LEU A 300 -1.28 12.95 -16.01
N MET A 301 -0.92 14.12 -16.57
CA MET A 301 -0.69 15.34 -15.80
C MET A 301 -1.93 15.71 -15.00
N GLN A 302 -3.13 15.62 -15.57
CA GLN A 302 -4.37 15.96 -14.87
C GLN A 302 -4.65 15.03 -13.68
N SER A 303 -4.49 13.72 -13.87
CA SER A 303 -4.57 12.76 -12.75
C SER A 303 -3.52 13.01 -11.68
N THR A 304 -2.32 13.45 -12.10
CA THR A 304 -1.21 13.78 -11.21
C THR A 304 -1.48 15.05 -10.39
N LEU A 305 -1.99 16.11 -11.01
CA LEU A 305 -2.40 17.35 -10.33
C LEU A 305 -3.50 17.07 -9.30
N TRP A 306 -4.51 16.27 -9.68
CA TRP A 306 -5.60 15.89 -8.79
C TRP A 306 -5.11 15.12 -7.55
N ASN A 307 -4.31 14.07 -7.77
CA ASN A 307 -3.78 13.27 -6.68
C ASN A 307 -2.75 14.05 -5.86
N GLY A 308 -1.77 14.68 -6.51
CA GLY A 308 -0.73 15.47 -5.86
C GLY A 308 -1.31 16.59 -4.99
N GLY A 309 -2.32 17.31 -5.49
CA GLY A 309 -2.96 18.37 -4.73
C GLY A 309 -3.64 17.88 -3.47
N PHE A 310 -4.39 16.77 -3.57
CA PHE A 310 -4.96 16.12 -2.38
C PHE A 310 -3.87 15.69 -1.39
N TYR A 311 -2.82 15.00 -1.85
CA TYR A 311 -1.80 14.45 -0.95
C TYR A 311 -0.92 15.52 -0.30
N LEU A 312 -0.58 16.60 -1.01
CA LEU A 312 0.14 17.75 -0.44
C LEU A 312 -0.71 18.50 0.58
N TRP A 313 -2.02 18.65 0.33
CA TRP A 313 -2.95 19.18 1.32
C TRP A 313 -3.05 18.28 2.56
N ARG A 314 -3.30 16.98 2.36
CA ARG A 314 -3.54 16.04 3.47
C ARG A 314 -2.30 15.70 4.29
N SER A 315 -1.11 15.90 3.74
CA SER A 315 0.16 15.86 4.50
C SER A 315 0.43 17.14 5.30
N GLY A 316 -0.37 18.20 5.12
CA GLY A 316 -0.17 19.50 5.77
C GLY A 316 0.97 20.32 5.16
N ILE A 317 1.38 20.00 3.94
CA ILE A 317 2.33 20.82 3.17
C ILE A 317 1.62 22.03 2.56
N CYS A 318 0.37 21.85 2.14
CA CYS A 318 -0.49 22.91 1.62
C CYS A 318 -1.71 23.09 2.52
N GLU A 319 -2.22 24.32 2.61
CA GLU A 319 -3.36 24.68 3.46
C GLU A 319 -4.70 24.12 2.94
N ASP A 320 -4.84 24.06 1.61
CA ASP A 320 -5.99 23.51 0.91
C ASP A 320 -5.55 22.77 -0.38
N ILE A 321 -6.54 22.19 -1.06
CA ILE A 321 -6.31 21.43 -2.28
C ILE A 321 -5.93 22.32 -3.47
N GLN A 322 -6.43 23.55 -3.57
CA GLN A 322 -6.06 24.48 -4.65
C GLN A 322 -4.57 24.84 -4.57
N ALA A 323 -4.08 25.16 -3.38
CA ALA A 323 -2.66 25.36 -3.10
C ALA A 323 -1.86 24.08 -3.38
N GLY A 324 -2.41 22.92 -3.04
CA GLY A 324 -1.81 21.61 -3.38
C GLY A 324 -1.68 21.38 -4.88
N ILE A 325 -2.72 21.67 -5.66
CA ILE A 325 -2.73 21.53 -7.12
C ILE A 325 -1.67 22.46 -7.73
N ALA A 326 -1.68 23.74 -7.35
CA ALA A 326 -0.70 24.72 -7.81
C ALA A 326 0.74 24.31 -7.44
N LYS A 327 0.95 23.77 -6.23
CA LYS A 327 2.26 23.27 -5.81
C LYS A 327 2.69 22.05 -6.61
N THR A 328 1.78 21.14 -6.91
CA THR A 328 2.05 19.96 -7.75
C THR A 328 2.49 20.38 -9.15
N GLU A 329 1.78 21.33 -9.76
CA GLU A 329 2.15 21.91 -11.06
C GLU A 329 3.53 22.56 -11.02
N GLN A 330 3.83 23.33 -9.96
CA GLN A 330 5.14 23.95 -9.78
C GLN A 330 6.26 22.90 -9.69
N LEU A 331 6.09 21.84 -8.90
CA LEU A 331 7.11 20.80 -8.69
C LEU A 331 7.37 19.96 -9.96
N LEU A 332 6.37 19.80 -10.83
CA LEU A 332 6.52 19.11 -12.10
C LEU A 332 7.16 20.01 -13.16
N SER A 333 6.67 21.24 -13.31
CA SER A 333 7.15 22.20 -14.33
C SER A 333 8.61 22.63 -14.12
N ASN A 334 9.08 22.69 -12.87
CA ASN A 334 10.47 23.02 -12.57
C ASN A 334 11.41 21.79 -12.50
N GLY A 335 10.89 20.59 -12.79
CA GLY A 335 11.64 19.33 -12.80
C GLY A 335 12.05 18.81 -11.41
N THR A 336 11.50 19.34 -10.32
CA THR A 336 11.82 18.87 -8.96
C THR A 336 11.44 17.41 -8.74
N VAL A 337 10.31 16.95 -9.28
CA VAL A 337 9.89 15.54 -9.16
C VAL A 337 10.80 14.61 -9.99
N LEU A 338 11.20 15.04 -11.20
CA LEU A 338 12.13 14.28 -12.03
C LEU A 338 13.48 14.11 -11.34
N LYS A 339 14.01 15.19 -10.75
CA LYS A 339 15.25 15.13 -9.96
C LYS A 339 15.14 14.17 -8.78
N LYS A 340 13.97 14.08 -8.13
CA LYS A 340 13.73 13.10 -7.06
C LYS A 340 13.78 11.65 -7.57
N LEU A 341 13.26 11.37 -8.77
CA LEU A 341 13.39 10.05 -9.40
C LEU A 341 14.87 9.71 -9.67
N GLU A 342 15.63 10.67 -10.22
CA GLU A 342 17.08 10.51 -10.47
C GLU A 342 17.88 10.30 -9.18
N GLU A 343 17.52 11.03 -8.12
CA GLU A 343 18.12 10.89 -6.79
C GLU A 343 17.89 9.49 -6.21
N VAL A 344 16.66 8.98 -6.29
CA VAL A 344 16.33 7.61 -5.85
C VAL A 344 17.12 6.58 -6.67
N SER A 345 17.12 6.69 -7.99
CA SER A 345 17.85 5.77 -8.87
C SER A 345 19.36 5.78 -8.57
N ARG A 346 19.94 6.97 -8.34
CA ARG A 346 21.35 7.12 -7.94
C ARG A 346 21.64 6.50 -6.58
N ALA A 347 20.82 6.77 -5.57
CA ALA A 347 20.98 6.22 -4.22
C ALA A 347 20.98 4.69 -4.24
N ILE A 348 20.04 4.08 -4.97
CA ILE A 348 19.99 2.62 -5.16
C ILE A 348 21.27 2.12 -5.83
N THR A 349 21.69 2.77 -6.91
CA THR A 349 22.90 2.38 -7.65
C THR A 349 24.14 2.44 -6.76
N THR A 350 24.32 3.52 -5.99
CA THR A 350 25.44 3.69 -5.06
C THR A 350 25.45 2.60 -3.98
N VAL A 351 24.31 2.35 -3.35
CA VAL A 351 24.19 1.35 -2.28
C VAL A 351 24.35 -0.08 -2.83
N CYS A 352 23.98 -0.34 -4.08
CA CYS A 352 24.21 -1.61 -4.78
C CYS A 352 25.65 -1.77 -5.30
N GLN A 353 26.33 -0.72 -5.74
CA GLN A 353 27.73 -0.81 -6.20
C GLN A 353 28.71 -1.14 -5.07
N ASN A 354 28.39 -0.74 -3.83
CA ASN A 354 29.07 -1.21 -2.62
C ASN A 354 28.92 -2.74 -2.36
N MET A 355 28.34 -3.51 -3.30
CA MET A 355 28.38 -4.99 -3.27
C MET A 355 29.69 -5.58 -3.82
N PHE A 356 30.50 -4.81 -4.55
CA PHE A 356 31.66 -5.33 -5.30
C PHE A 356 33.04 -4.85 -4.81
N GLN A 357 33.12 -4.11 -3.71
CA GLN A 357 34.40 -3.82 -3.08
C GLN A 357 34.68 -4.84 -1.98
N PRO A 358 35.72 -5.69 -2.10
CA PRO A 358 36.15 -6.55 -1.01
C PRO A 358 36.65 -5.67 0.15
N ALA A 359 36.30 -6.07 1.37
CA ALA A 359 36.76 -5.45 2.61
C ALA A 359 38.28 -5.52 2.79
#